data_AF-A0A9E6JPC6-F1
#
_entry.id   AF-A0A9E6JPC6-F1
#
_cell.length_a   1.000
_cell.length_b   1.000
_cell.length_c   1.000
_cell.angle_alpha   90.00
_cell.angle_beta   90.00
_cell.angle_gamma   90.00
#
_symmetry.space_group_name_H-M   'P 1'
#
loop_
_entity.id
_entity.type
_entity.pdbx_description
1 polymer ?
#
loop_
_entity_poly.entity_id
_entity_poly.type
_entity_poly.pdbx_seq_one_letter_code
_entity_poly.pdbx_strand_id
1 'polypeptide(L)'
;MTTKLNHRDCQNFAAIDVSKGICHLTKNIVLADTEQCENCAPLRKCSGCKQFSATKDVIEMGVCGASKMDPKFFAYPDMVATTCEMYQSH
;
A
#
# COMPACT_ATOMS: atom_id res chain seq x y z
N MET A 1 -0.58 -17.40 -4.00
CA MET A 1 -1.95 -16.84 -3.93
C MET A 1 -1.89 -15.51 -4.63
N THR A 2 -2.52 -15.38 -5.80
CA THR A 2 -2.52 -14.14 -6.58
C THR A 2 -3.43 -13.15 -5.85
N THR A 3 -2.84 -12.24 -5.07
CA THR A 3 -3.60 -11.24 -4.33
C THR A 3 -4.32 -10.36 -5.33
N LYS A 4 -5.65 -10.44 -5.36
CA LYS A 4 -6.50 -9.59 -6.19
C LYS A 4 -6.29 -8.15 -5.70
N LEU A 5 -5.87 -7.25 -6.59
CA LEU A 5 -5.62 -5.85 -6.24
C LEU A 5 -6.92 -5.07 -6.42
N ASN A 6 -7.20 -4.19 -5.47
CA ASN A 6 -8.28 -3.25 -5.61
C ASN A 6 -7.77 -2.00 -6.35
N HIS A 7 -8.69 -1.16 -6.82
CA HIS A 7 -8.33 0.08 -7.50
C HIS A 7 -7.49 1.00 -6.61
N ARG A 8 -7.72 0.97 -5.28
CA ARG A 8 -6.91 1.66 -4.27
C ARG A 8 -5.44 1.21 -4.21
N ASP A 9 -5.14 0.03 -4.74
CA ASP A 9 -3.79 -0.53 -4.78
C ASP A 9 -3.04 -0.12 -6.06
N CYS A 10 -3.64 0.73 -6.90
CA CYS A 10 -3.03 1.26 -8.12
C CYS A 10 -2.30 2.58 -7.88
N GLN A 11 -1.13 2.78 -8.47
CA GLN A 11 -0.40 4.06 -8.48
C GLN A 11 -1.20 5.20 -9.11
N ASN A 12 -2.12 4.86 -10.02
CA ASN A 12 -2.96 5.84 -10.71
C ASN A 12 -4.20 6.22 -9.89
N PHE A 13 -4.40 5.68 -8.69
CA PHE A 13 -5.53 6.04 -7.84
C PHE A 13 -5.17 7.20 -6.91
N ALA A 14 -5.95 8.27 -6.98
CA ALA A 14 -5.91 9.37 -6.02
C ALA A 14 -7.12 9.31 -5.11
N ALA A 15 -6.93 9.05 -3.83
CA ALA A 15 -8.01 9.00 -2.85
C ALA A 15 -8.71 10.37 -2.73
N ILE A 16 -10.05 10.36 -2.74
CA ILE A 16 -10.87 11.52 -2.39
C ILE A 16 -11.36 11.36 -0.95
N ASP A 17 -11.91 10.19 -0.63
CA ASP A 17 -12.37 9.82 0.70
C ASP A 17 -12.16 8.32 0.96
N VAL A 18 -12.70 7.82 2.07
CA VAL A 18 -12.58 6.41 2.49
C VAL A 18 -13.11 5.41 1.47
N SER A 19 -14.08 5.80 0.64
CA SER A 19 -14.83 4.91 -0.26
C SER A 19 -14.46 5.07 -1.74
N LYS A 20 -13.97 6.25 -2.14
CA LYS A 20 -13.76 6.58 -3.56
C LYS A 20 -12.55 7.47 -3.81
N GLY A 21 -12.10 7.45 -5.05
CA GLY A 21 -11.02 8.28 -5.55
C GLY A 21 -11.17 8.56 -7.04
N ILE A 22 -10.15 9.19 -7.63
CA ILE A 22 -10.06 9.47 -9.05
C ILE A 22 -9.00 8.57 -9.67
N CYS A 23 -9.33 7.93 -10.78
CA CYS A 23 -8.33 7.27 -11.61
C CYS A 23 -7.62 8.31 -12.49
N HIS A 24 -6.31 8.48 -12.35
CA HIS A 24 -5.54 9.44 -13.13
C HIS A 24 -5.48 9.13 -14.62
N LEU A 25 -5.77 7.90 -15.05
CA LEU A 25 -5.84 7.54 -16.47
C LEU A 25 -7.17 7.96 -17.10
N THR A 26 -8.30 7.54 -16.50
CA THR A 26 -9.63 7.78 -17.07
C THR A 26 -10.26 9.09 -16.61
N LYS A 27 -9.71 9.72 -15.56
CA LYS A 27 -10.24 10.90 -14.86
C LYS A 27 -11.63 10.70 -14.22
N ASN A 28 -12.12 9.46 -14.19
CA ASN A 28 -13.40 9.12 -13.57
C ASN A 28 -13.25 8.90 -12.07
N ILE A 29 -14.35 9.15 -11.35
CA ILE A 29 -14.51 8.71 -9.97
C ILE A 29 -14.71 7.19 -9.97
N VAL A 30 -13.95 6.51 -9.13
CA VAL A 30 -13.94 5.05 -8.99
C VAL A 30 -14.02 4.69 -7.51
N LEU A 31 -14.65 3.56 -7.19
CA LEU A 31 -14.72 3.05 -5.82
C LEU A 31 -13.39 2.39 -5.45
N ALA A 32 -12.93 2.63 -4.23
CA ALA A 32 -11.63 2.16 -3.73
C ALA A 32 -11.51 0.63 -3.77
N ASP A 33 -12.58 -0.08 -3.44
CA ASP A 33 -12.62 -1.54 -3.31
C ASP A 33 -13.08 -2.27 -4.59
N THR A 34 -13.18 -1.56 -5.72
CA THR A 34 -13.43 -2.21 -7.01
C THR A 34 -12.18 -2.87 -7.55
N GLU A 35 -12.36 -3.84 -8.44
CA GLU A 35 -11.24 -4.52 -9.09
C GLU A 35 -10.34 -3.54 -9.86
N GLN A 36 -9.05 -3.85 -9.85
CA GLN A 36 -8.07 -3.16 -10.67
C GLN A 36 -8.44 -3.22 -12.16
N CYS A 37 -8.05 -2.20 -12.94
CA CYS A 37 -8.06 -2.31 -14.40
C CYS A 37 -6.77 -2.97 -14.92
N GLU A 38 -6.76 -3.33 -16.20
CA GLU A 38 -5.59 -3.93 -16.87
C GLU A 38 -4.32 -3.04 -16.82
N ASN A 39 -4.52 -1.72 -16.72
CA ASN A 39 -3.45 -0.73 -16.63
C ASN A 39 -3.00 -0.44 -15.19
N CYS A 40 -3.33 -1.31 -14.24
CA CYS A 40 -2.97 -1.14 -12.84
C CYS A 40 -1.46 -1.34 -12.61
N ALA A 41 -0.77 -0.26 -12.26
CA ALA A 41 0.58 -0.33 -11.72
C ALA A 41 0.50 -0.42 -10.18
N PRO A 42 1.06 -1.45 -9.52
CA PRO A 42 0.96 -1.60 -8.07
C PRO A 42 1.54 -0.42 -7.30
N LEU A 43 0.75 0.16 -6.40
CA LEU A 43 1.17 1.21 -5.48
C LEU A 43 2.19 0.65 -4.49
N ARG A 44 3.27 1.38 -4.25
CA ARG A 44 4.27 1.00 -3.24
C ARG A 44 3.62 1.08 -1.87
N LYS A 45 3.58 -0.05 -1.17
CA LYS A 45 3.03 -0.20 0.17
C LYS A 45 4.01 -0.91 1.08
N CYS A 46 3.91 -0.69 2.39
CA CYS A 46 4.75 -1.40 3.37
C CYS A 46 4.63 -2.92 3.25
N SER A 47 3.46 -3.46 2.89
CA SER A 47 3.28 -4.90 2.61
C SER A 47 4.18 -5.44 1.48
N GLY A 48 4.59 -4.60 0.53
CA GLY A 48 5.51 -4.93 -0.56
C GLY A 48 6.98 -4.61 -0.28
N CYS A 49 7.30 -4.19 0.94
CA CYS A 49 8.63 -3.73 1.35
C CYS A 49 9.41 -4.82 2.09
N LYS A 50 10.66 -5.09 1.68
CA LYS A 50 11.57 -6.05 2.33
C LYS A 50 11.83 -5.75 3.81
N GLN A 51 11.74 -4.48 4.20
CA GLN A 51 12.00 -4.00 5.56
C GLN A 51 10.81 -4.21 6.49
N PHE A 52 9.63 -4.52 5.97
CA PHE A 52 8.42 -4.69 6.76
C PHE A 52 8.29 -6.13 7.25
N SER A 53 8.14 -6.29 8.56
CA SER A 53 7.85 -7.59 9.18
C SER A 53 6.61 -7.47 10.05
N ALA A 54 5.58 -8.26 9.76
CA ALA A 54 4.39 -8.37 10.59
C ALA A 54 4.35 -9.71 11.34
N THR A 55 3.90 -9.68 12.59
CA THR A 55 3.63 -10.90 13.37
C THR A 55 2.28 -11.45 12.95
N LYS A 56 2.16 -12.76 12.72
CA LYS A 56 0.89 -13.38 12.29
C LYS A 56 -0.24 -13.27 13.33
N ASP A 57 0.12 -12.95 14.58
CA ASP A 57 -0.78 -12.97 15.73
C ASP A 57 -1.54 -11.64 15.92
N VAL A 58 -1.09 -10.54 15.30
CA VAL A 58 -1.73 -9.24 15.39
C VAL A 58 -2.08 -8.78 13.98
N ILE A 59 -3.37 -8.72 13.71
CA ILE A 59 -3.90 -8.22 12.44
C ILE A 59 -3.38 -6.78 12.27
N GLU A 60 -2.67 -6.55 11.17
CA GLU A 60 -2.34 -5.24 10.57
C GLU A 60 -1.23 -4.38 11.20
N MET A 61 -0.59 -4.78 12.30
CA MET A 61 0.55 -4.03 12.84
C MET A 61 1.85 -4.82 12.70
N GLY A 62 2.83 -4.22 12.04
CA GLY A 62 4.18 -4.73 11.87
C GLY A 62 5.22 -3.74 12.34
N VAL A 63 6.48 -4.11 12.13
CA VAL A 63 7.65 -3.32 12.51
C VAL A 63 8.48 -3.04 11.27
N CYS A 64 8.98 -1.81 11.16
CA CYS A 64 9.90 -1.41 10.11
C CYS A 64 11.35 -1.68 10.55
N GLY A 65 12.01 -2.61 9.86
CA GLY A 65 13.41 -2.98 10.09
C GLY A 65 14.43 -1.90 9.71
N ALA A 66 14.04 -0.90 8.90
CA ALA A 66 14.89 0.24 8.56
C ALA A 66 14.90 1.34 9.64
N SER A 67 14.05 1.25 10.67
CA SER A 67 14.09 2.18 11.79
C SER A 67 15.39 2.03 12.57
N LYS A 68 16.06 3.16 12.82
CA LYS A 68 17.25 3.24 13.69
C LYS A 68 16.88 3.48 15.17
N MET A 69 15.61 3.57 15.50
CA MET A 69 15.13 3.82 16.87
C MET A 69 14.97 2.51 17.64
N ASP A 70 15.15 2.60 18.97
CA ASP A 70 14.87 1.53 19.92
C ASP A 70 13.83 2.03 20.96
N PRO A 71 12.59 1.50 20.97
CA PRO A 71 12.08 0.41 20.13
C PRO A 71 11.89 0.84 18.66
N LYS A 72 11.93 -0.15 17.75
CA LYS A 72 11.71 0.05 16.31
C LYS A 72 10.32 0.64 16.04
N PHE A 73 10.20 1.37 14.94
CA PHE A 73 8.93 1.97 14.53
C PHE A 73 7.91 0.91 14.11
N PHE A 74 6.67 1.11 14.56
CA PHE A 74 5.52 0.41 14.04
C PHE A 74 5.17 0.90 12.63
N ALA A 75 4.73 -0.02 11.79
CA ALA A 75 4.20 0.25 10.46
C ALA A 75 2.98 -0.66 10.22
N TYR A 76 2.12 -0.30 9.29
CA TYR A 76 0.96 -1.11 8.89
C TYR A 76 1.04 -1.45 7.39
N PRO A 77 0.51 -2.61 6.95
CA PRO A 77 0.74 -3.13 5.61
C PRO A 77 0.22 -2.22 4.50
N ASP A 78 -0.90 -1.54 4.72
CA ASP A 78 -1.53 -0.61 3.78
C ASP A 78 -0.90 0.78 3.73
N MET A 79 0.15 1.04 4.53
CA MET A 79 0.84 2.33 4.53
C MET A 79 1.50 2.56 3.18
N VAL A 80 1.16 3.69 2.54
CA VAL A 80 1.72 4.08 1.25
C VAL A 80 3.19 4.45 1.42
N ALA A 81 4.07 3.75 0.71
CA ALA A 81 5.52 3.85 0.82
C ALA A 81 6.18 4.58 -0.36
N THR A 82 5.41 5.29 -1.18
CA THR A 82 5.90 5.98 -2.39
C THR A 82 7.04 6.98 -2.10
N THR A 83 6.97 7.67 -0.96
CA THR A 83 7.96 8.67 -0.53
C THR A 83 8.99 8.12 0.46
N CYS A 84 8.94 6.83 0.79
CA CYS A 84 9.87 6.22 1.73
C CYS A 84 11.22 5.96 1.05
N GLU A 85 12.27 6.68 1.48
CA GLU A 85 13.63 6.54 0.95
C GLU A 85 14.25 5.16 1.21
N MET A 86 13.79 4.47 2.25
CA MET A 86 14.28 3.16 2.67
C MET A 86 13.48 1.99 2.07
N TYR A 87 12.54 2.26 1.17
CA TYR A 87 11.70 1.25 0.54
C TYR A 87 12.51 0.36 -0.41
N GLN A 88 12.44 -0.96 -0.20
CA GLN A 88 12.98 -1.94 -1.14
C GLN A 88 11.88 -2.93 -1.49
N SER A 89 11.52 -3.03 -2.78
CA SER A 89 10.52 -4.00 -3.23
C SER A 89 11.01 -5.43 -3.01
N HIS A 90 10.09 -6.34 -2.68
CA HIS A 90 10.38 -7.78 -2.70
C HIS A 90 10.91 -8.25 -4.05
#